data_AF-A0A4R0NGW3-F1
#
_entry.id   AF-A0A4R0NGW3-F1
#
_cell.length_a   1.000
_cell.length_b   1.000
_cell.length_c   1.000
_cell.angle_alpha   90.00
_cell.angle_beta   90.00
_cell.angle_gamma   90.00
#
_symmetry.space_group_name_H-M   'P 1'
#
loop_
_entity.id
_entity.type
_entity.pdbx_description
1 polymer ?
#
loop_
_entity_poly.entity_id
_entity_poly.type
_entity_poly.pdbx_seq_one_letter_code
_entity_poly.pdbx_strand_id
1 'polypeptide(L)'
;MKRGSNFIKRLGVFFTKKDEIELSDLLRLQFKNILFIDTSRSDSKEIKFIDDLSLGFKGKSILNTAIFSLEDYKTLVNSQEELHFGFPIIGKGLIQYVSSEVAGYDPECLKDGYLTGSYHVNDELTANFVKQVFKIIGQYGRKVYLVSRTRDLRADVPEKQLLVWPDAAKTYNGENQNYLTQTRERWLVPDVSG
;
A
#
# COMPACT_ATOMS: atom_id res chain seq x y z
N MET A 1 -10.12 12.44 1.37
CA MET A 1 -11.19 12.99 2.24
C MET A 1 -10.58 13.91 3.27
N LYS A 2 -11.16 15.10 3.50
CA LYS A 2 -10.75 15.99 4.60
C LYS A 2 -11.42 15.52 5.89
N ARG A 3 -10.66 15.36 6.97
CA ARG A 3 -11.16 15.11 8.34
C ARG A 3 -10.54 16.14 9.27
N GLY A 4 -11.36 17.08 9.75
CA GLY A 4 -10.86 18.26 10.46
C GLY A 4 -9.85 19.02 9.61
N SER A 5 -8.66 19.28 10.16
CA SER A 5 -7.57 19.97 9.47
C SER A 5 -6.62 19.03 8.72
N ASN A 6 -6.98 17.74 8.55
CA ASN A 6 -6.15 16.76 7.85
C ASN A 6 -6.80 16.29 6.55
N PHE A 7 -6.00 16.06 5.51
CA PHE A 7 -6.37 15.29 4.34
C PHE A 7 -5.89 13.85 4.50
N ILE A 8 -6.80 12.90 4.22
CA ILE A 8 -6.50 11.48 4.18
C ILE A 8 -6.72 10.99 2.74
N LYS A 9 -5.72 10.34 2.18
CA LYS A 9 -5.77 9.69 0.87
C LYS A 9 -5.50 8.21 1.04
N ARG A 10 -6.40 7.37 0.52
CA ARG A 10 -6.25 5.92 0.49
C ARG A 10 -6.39 5.41 -0.93
N LEU A 11 -5.61 4.39 -1.27
CA LEU A 11 -5.65 3.69 -2.56
C LEU A 11 -5.53 2.19 -2.26
N GLY A 12 -6.52 1.42 -2.66
CA GLY A 12 -6.41 -0.04 -2.67
C GLY A 12 -5.49 -0.47 -3.80
N VAL A 13 -4.68 -1.49 -3.55
CA VAL A 13 -3.71 -2.00 -4.52
C VAL A 13 -3.67 -3.52 -4.49
N PHE A 14 -3.35 -4.12 -5.63
CA PHE A 14 -3.00 -5.52 -5.76
C PHE A 14 -1.57 -5.63 -6.25
N PHE A 15 -0.67 -6.03 -5.36
CA PHE A 15 0.76 -6.22 -5.61
C PHE A 15 1.15 -7.65 -5.31
N THR A 16 1.91 -8.29 -6.19
CA THR A 16 2.73 -9.44 -5.81
C THR A 16 3.99 -8.97 -5.10
N LYS A 17 4.78 -9.91 -4.55
CA LYS A 17 6.12 -9.58 -4.03
C LYS A 17 7.02 -8.92 -5.08
N LYS A 18 6.87 -9.30 -6.35
CA LYS A 18 7.64 -8.71 -7.43
C LYS A 18 7.22 -7.27 -7.70
N ASP A 19 5.91 -6.99 -7.70
CA ASP A 19 5.41 -5.62 -7.77
C ASP A 19 5.93 -4.76 -6.59
N GLU A 20 5.99 -5.33 -5.38
CA GLU A 20 6.51 -4.65 -4.18
C GLU A 20 7.99 -4.27 -4.32
N ILE A 21 8.83 -5.17 -4.85
CA ILE A 21 10.25 -4.90 -5.12
C ILE A 21 10.39 -3.80 -6.17
N GLU A 22 9.68 -3.93 -7.30
CA GLU A 22 9.72 -2.94 -8.38
C GLU A 22 9.26 -1.55 -7.91
N LEU A 23 8.22 -1.49 -7.06
CA LEU A 23 7.79 -0.24 -6.44
C LEU A 23 8.87 0.35 -5.55
N SER A 24 9.50 -0.47 -4.69
CA SER A 24 10.58 -0.02 -3.81
C SER A 24 11.74 0.59 -4.60
N ASP A 25 12.13 -0.01 -5.72
CA ASP A 25 13.19 0.51 -6.58
C ASP A 25 12.80 1.84 -7.24
N LEU A 26 11.59 1.93 -7.80
CA LEU A 26 11.08 3.17 -8.38
C LEU A 26 11.01 4.30 -7.35
N LEU A 27 10.60 3.99 -6.13
CA LEU A 27 10.57 4.98 -5.04
C LEU A 27 11.98 5.47 -4.69
N ARG A 28 12.99 4.59 -4.67
CA ARG A 28 14.39 4.99 -4.40
C ARG A 28 14.99 5.84 -5.50
N LEU A 29 14.64 5.57 -6.75
CA LEU A 29 15.05 6.40 -7.88
C LEU A 29 14.46 7.81 -7.77
N GLN A 30 13.20 7.91 -7.30
CA GLN A 30 12.52 9.21 -7.13
C GLN A 30 12.95 9.96 -5.86
N PHE A 31 13.21 9.24 -4.76
CA PHE A 31 13.45 9.84 -3.44
C PHE A 31 14.74 9.30 -2.82
N LYS A 32 15.72 10.18 -2.59
CA LYS A 32 17.00 9.81 -1.97
C LYS A 32 16.92 9.54 -0.47
N ASN A 33 15.86 10.03 0.19
CA ASN A 33 15.75 10.09 1.65
C ASN A 33 14.60 9.22 2.17
N ILE A 34 14.36 8.05 1.57
CA ILE A 34 13.30 7.15 2.02
C ILE A 34 13.84 5.94 2.77
N LEU A 35 13.09 5.51 3.79
CA LEU A 35 13.30 4.28 4.52
C LEU A 35 12.00 3.47 4.52
N PHE A 36 12.12 2.15 4.43
CA PHE A 36 11.01 1.23 4.63
C PHE A 36 11.12 0.62 6.02
N ILE A 37 10.00 0.58 6.75
CA ILE A 37 9.95 0.13 8.14
C ILE A 37 8.86 -0.93 8.27
N ASP A 38 9.19 -2.05 8.90
CA ASP A 38 8.22 -3.04 9.36
C ASP A 38 7.52 -2.49 10.62
N THR A 39 6.19 -2.48 10.60
CA THR A 39 5.37 -1.88 11.67
C THR A 39 4.63 -2.94 12.48
N SER A 40 5.05 -4.20 12.40
CA SER A 40 4.61 -5.27 13.28
C SER A 40 4.74 -4.86 14.75
N ARG A 41 3.75 -5.27 15.56
CA ARG A 41 3.83 -5.09 17.01
C ARG A 41 5.07 -5.81 17.53
N SER A 42 5.75 -5.18 18.47
CA SER A 42 7.02 -5.65 19.00
C SER A 42 7.06 -5.42 20.52
N ASP A 43 7.73 -6.33 21.23
CA ASP A 43 8.04 -6.19 22.66
C ASP A 43 9.29 -5.32 22.88
N SER A 44 9.92 -4.88 21.79
CA SER A 44 11.07 -3.97 21.77
C SER A 44 10.75 -2.71 20.96
N LYS A 45 11.31 -1.58 21.40
CA LYS A 45 11.30 -0.28 20.70
C LYS A 45 12.27 -0.22 19.51
N GLU A 46 12.99 -1.30 19.24
CA GLU A 46 13.89 -1.40 18.09
C GLU A 46 13.11 -1.29 16.77
N ILE A 47 13.49 -0.30 15.96
CA ILE A 47 12.87 -0.06 14.65
C ILE A 47 13.46 -1.05 13.65
N LYS A 48 12.59 -1.85 13.02
CA LYS A 48 12.97 -2.81 11.99
C LYS A 48 12.93 -2.15 10.61
N PHE A 49 14.10 -1.79 10.10
CA PHE A 49 14.24 -1.36 8.71
C PHE A 49 14.25 -2.57 7.78
N ILE A 50 13.61 -2.42 6.62
CA ILE A 50 13.53 -3.46 5.60
C ILE A 50 14.05 -2.92 4.27
N ASP A 51 14.65 -3.80 3.48
CA ASP A 51 15.25 -3.42 2.19
C ASP A 51 14.20 -3.16 1.12
N ASP A 52 12.99 -3.68 1.21
CA ASP A 52 11.92 -3.36 0.27
C ASP A 52 10.56 -3.72 0.85
N LEU A 53 9.49 -3.33 0.16
CA LEU A 53 8.13 -3.53 0.62
C LEU A 53 7.66 -5.00 0.58
N SER A 54 8.43 -5.92 -0.01
CA SER A 54 8.11 -7.36 -0.04
C SER A 54 8.55 -8.11 1.21
N LEU A 55 9.39 -7.48 2.03
CA LEU A 55 9.95 -8.05 3.25
C LEU A 55 9.16 -7.63 4.50
N GLY A 56 9.25 -8.41 5.58
CA GLY A 56 8.59 -8.08 6.86
C GLY A 56 7.10 -8.41 6.89
N PHE A 57 6.43 -7.97 7.96
CA PHE A 57 5.02 -8.27 8.20
C PHE A 57 4.09 -7.42 7.31
N LYS A 58 2.80 -7.75 7.31
CA LYS A 58 1.81 -7.17 6.41
C LYS A 58 1.78 -5.63 6.44
N GLY A 59 1.90 -5.02 7.62
CA GLY A 59 1.89 -3.57 7.80
C GLY A 59 3.29 -2.97 7.77
N LYS A 60 3.49 -1.95 6.94
CA LYS A 60 4.76 -1.26 6.72
C LYS A 60 4.54 0.25 6.68
N SER A 61 5.61 1.00 6.88
CA SER A 61 5.63 2.44 6.61
C SER A 61 6.77 2.83 5.69
N ILE A 62 6.50 3.83 4.85
CA ILE A 62 7.47 4.50 3.99
C ILE A 62 7.72 5.86 4.63
N LEU A 63 8.92 6.06 5.16
CA LEU A 63 9.34 7.28 5.82
C LEU A 63 10.21 8.10 4.88
N ASN A 64 9.90 9.39 4.70
CA ASN A 64 10.79 10.35 4.05
C ASN A 64 11.52 11.21 5.10
N THR A 65 12.81 10.94 5.29
CA THR A 65 13.64 11.54 6.34
C THR A 65 13.97 13.02 6.12
N ALA A 66 13.76 13.55 4.91
CA ALA A 66 13.86 14.99 4.65
C ALA A 66 12.63 15.77 5.13
N ILE A 67 11.52 15.09 5.41
CA ILE A 67 10.26 15.70 5.88
C ILE A 67 10.06 15.42 7.37
N PHE A 68 10.29 14.18 7.78
CA PHE A 68 10.20 13.74 9.17
C PHE A 68 11.48 13.00 9.54
N SER A 69 12.31 13.59 10.39
CA SER A 69 13.64 13.07 10.65
C SER A 69 13.57 11.69 11.32
N LEU A 70 14.62 10.89 11.14
CA LEU A 70 14.72 9.61 11.83
C LEU A 70 14.79 9.79 13.36
N GLU A 71 15.36 10.90 13.83
CA GLU A 71 15.44 11.22 15.26
C GLU A 71 14.06 11.53 15.84
N ASP A 72 13.23 12.30 15.13
CA ASP A 72 11.85 12.57 15.55
C ASP A 72 11.01 11.28 15.54
N TYR A 73 11.21 10.43 14.53
CA TYR A 73 10.55 9.12 14.48
C TYR A 73 10.91 8.26 15.68
N LYS A 74 12.20 8.15 16.01
CA LYS A 74 12.69 7.43 17.20
C LYS A 74 12.13 8.03 18.48
N THR A 75 12.01 9.35 18.56
CA THR A 75 11.45 10.05 19.72
C THR A 75 9.99 9.62 19.96
N LEU A 76 9.15 9.54 18.91
CA LEU A 76 7.77 9.06 19.01
C LEU A 76 7.66 7.59 19.41
N VAL A 77 8.58 6.74 18.95
CA VAL A 77 8.64 5.33 19.38
C VAL A 77 9.04 5.26 20.86
N ASN A 78 10.02 6.07 21.27
CA ASN A 78 10.54 6.07 22.63
C ASN A 78 9.58 6.65 23.67
N SER A 79 8.70 7.56 23.29
CA SER A 79 7.70 8.17 24.19
C SER A 79 6.53 7.24 24.54
N GLN A 80 6.43 6.06 23.95
CA GLN A 80 5.37 5.10 24.27
C GLN A 80 5.68 4.34 25.57
N GLU A 81 4.67 4.17 26.41
CA GLU A 81 4.74 3.47 27.71
C GLU A 81 4.04 2.10 27.71
N GLU A 82 3.58 1.62 26.55
CA GLU A 82 2.81 0.38 26.42
C GLU A 82 3.68 -0.89 26.50
N LEU A 83 3.08 -2.02 26.91
CA LEU A 83 3.73 -3.35 26.94
C LEU A 83 4.09 -3.89 25.55
N HIS A 84 3.30 -3.53 24.53
CA HIS A 84 3.60 -3.82 23.13
C HIS A 84 3.68 -2.51 22.37
N PHE A 85 4.81 -2.26 21.71
CA PHE A 85 5.06 -1.00 21.04
C PHE A 85 4.45 -0.99 19.64
N GLY A 86 3.78 0.12 19.32
CA GLY A 86 3.36 0.46 17.97
C GLY A 86 4.41 1.32 17.27
N PHE A 87 4.47 1.26 15.95
CA PHE A 87 5.34 2.12 15.17
C PHE A 87 4.52 3.19 14.44
N PRO A 88 4.98 4.45 14.36
CA PRO A 88 4.30 5.48 13.57
C PRO A 88 4.13 5.04 12.10
N ILE A 89 2.88 4.86 11.68
CA ILE A 89 2.56 4.30 10.36
C ILE A 89 2.06 5.34 9.35
N ILE A 90 1.58 6.49 9.81
CA ILE A 90 0.96 7.51 8.96
C ILE A 90 1.09 8.90 9.59
N GLY A 91 1.23 9.94 8.77
CA GLY A 91 1.36 11.32 9.24
C GLY A 91 2.43 12.08 8.46
N LYS A 92 3.03 13.09 9.11
CA LYS A 92 4.10 13.90 8.53
C LYS A 92 5.22 13.00 7.98
N GLY A 93 5.55 13.15 6.70
CA GLY A 93 6.59 12.37 6.03
C GLY A 93 6.35 10.85 5.94
N LEU A 94 5.17 10.35 6.31
CA LEU A 94 4.88 8.91 6.42
C LEU A 94 3.73 8.48 5.50
N ILE A 95 3.92 7.35 4.84
CA ILE A 95 2.87 6.63 4.11
C ILE A 95 2.75 5.23 4.68
N GLN A 96 1.54 4.86 5.09
CA GLN A 96 1.24 3.49 5.47
C GLN A 96 1.12 2.63 4.21
N TYR A 97 1.72 1.46 4.23
CA TYR A 97 1.47 0.40 3.26
C TYR A 97 1.03 -0.88 3.98
N VAL A 98 0.05 -1.56 3.40
CA VAL A 98 -0.39 -2.89 3.83
C VAL A 98 -0.34 -3.80 2.62
N SER A 99 0.44 -4.87 2.72
CA SER A 99 0.64 -5.83 1.62
C SER A 99 -0.66 -6.49 1.19
N SER A 100 -0.75 -6.76 -0.11
CA SER A 100 -1.69 -7.74 -0.65
C SER A 100 -1.30 -9.13 -0.13
N GLU A 101 -2.26 -10.05 -0.06
CA GLU A 101 -2.01 -11.40 0.45
C GLU A 101 -2.83 -12.43 -0.32
N VAL A 102 -2.36 -13.67 -0.36
CA VAL A 102 -3.19 -14.78 -0.82
C VAL A 102 -4.45 -14.85 0.05
N ALA A 103 -5.62 -14.92 -0.58
CA ALA A 103 -6.87 -14.92 0.14
C ALA A 103 -7.01 -16.23 0.94
N GLY A 104 -7.08 -16.14 2.28
CA GLY A 104 -7.20 -17.33 3.13
C GLY A 104 -8.49 -18.17 2.93
N TYR A 105 -9.43 -17.68 2.13
CA TYR A 105 -10.66 -18.39 1.74
C TYR A 105 -10.64 -18.91 0.30
N ASP A 106 -9.67 -18.49 -0.52
CA ASP A 106 -9.46 -18.97 -1.88
C ASP A 106 -7.97 -18.78 -2.26
N PRO A 107 -7.12 -19.81 -2.09
CA PRO A 107 -5.68 -19.70 -2.26
C PRO A 107 -5.20 -19.32 -3.67
N GLU A 108 -6.06 -19.46 -4.69
CA GLU A 108 -5.75 -19.05 -6.06
C GLU A 108 -5.96 -17.54 -6.28
N CYS A 109 -6.55 -16.84 -5.30
CA CYS A 109 -6.90 -15.43 -5.41
C CYS A 109 -5.97 -14.52 -4.61
N LEU A 110 -5.73 -13.31 -5.14
CA LEU A 110 -4.98 -12.25 -4.45
C LEU A 110 -5.95 -11.26 -3.81
N LYS A 111 -5.87 -11.11 -2.49
CA LYS A 111 -6.61 -10.12 -1.73
C LYS A 111 -5.89 -8.78 -1.71
N ASP A 112 -6.64 -7.69 -1.83
CA ASP A 112 -6.12 -6.33 -1.86
C ASP A 112 -5.32 -5.94 -0.61
N GLY A 113 -4.24 -5.21 -0.88
CA GLY A 113 -3.56 -4.35 0.07
C GLY A 113 -4.03 -2.90 -0.07
N TYR A 114 -3.32 -1.99 0.59
CA TYR A 114 -3.60 -0.56 0.42
C TYR A 114 -2.42 0.33 0.82
N LEU A 115 -2.40 1.54 0.27
CA LEU A 115 -1.60 2.65 0.78
C LEU A 115 -2.48 3.74 1.37
N THR A 116 -2.02 4.35 2.46
CA THR A 116 -2.68 5.50 3.08
C THR A 116 -1.67 6.59 3.43
N GLY A 117 -1.93 7.81 2.98
CA GLY A 117 -1.23 9.02 3.42
C GLY A 117 -2.18 9.94 4.20
N SER A 118 -1.66 10.59 5.24
CA SER A 118 -2.40 11.61 6.01
C SER A 118 -1.49 12.81 6.28
N TYR A 119 -1.99 14.01 6.03
CA TYR A 119 -1.23 15.24 6.23
C TYR A 119 -2.15 16.40 6.62
N HIS A 120 -1.60 17.34 7.38
CA HIS A 120 -2.30 18.58 7.70
C HIS A 120 -2.48 19.44 6.45
N VAL A 121 -3.55 20.24 6.38
CA VAL A 121 -3.85 21.12 5.22
C VAL A 121 -2.71 22.07 4.86
N ASN A 122 -1.87 22.43 5.83
CA ASN A 122 -0.73 23.33 5.66
C ASN A 122 0.62 22.59 5.51
N ASP A 123 0.63 21.26 5.51
CA ASP A 123 1.85 20.46 5.33
C ASP A 123 2.04 20.11 3.85
N GLU A 124 2.54 21.07 3.09
CA GLU A 124 2.75 20.95 1.65
C GLU A 124 3.81 19.91 1.29
N LEU A 125 4.82 19.72 2.14
CA LEU A 125 5.89 18.75 1.91
C LEU A 125 5.34 17.33 1.97
N THR A 126 4.60 16.98 3.03
CA THR A 126 3.96 15.67 3.12
C THR A 126 2.89 15.51 2.03
N ALA A 127 2.12 16.55 1.73
CA ALA A 127 1.13 16.51 0.65
C ALA A 127 1.77 16.16 -0.70
N ASN A 128 2.89 16.79 -1.04
CA ASN A 128 3.62 16.55 -2.27
C ASN A 128 4.23 15.14 -2.30
N PHE A 129 4.82 14.69 -1.18
CA PHE A 129 5.35 13.33 -1.05
C PHE A 129 4.25 12.28 -1.30
N VAL A 130 3.12 12.38 -0.60
CA VAL A 130 1.96 11.49 -0.80
C VAL A 130 1.45 11.55 -2.24
N LYS A 131 1.35 12.74 -2.82
CA LYS A 131 0.90 12.91 -4.22
C LYS A 131 1.84 12.20 -5.20
N GLN A 132 3.15 12.34 -5.03
CA GLN A 132 4.14 11.74 -5.92
C GLN A 132 4.18 10.21 -5.80
N VAL A 133 4.16 9.65 -4.58
CA VAL A 133 4.08 8.19 -4.39
C VAL A 133 2.83 7.62 -5.05
N PHE A 134 1.67 8.24 -4.83
CA PHE A 134 0.42 7.78 -5.47
C PHE A 134 0.43 7.98 -6.99
N LYS A 135 1.17 8.97 -7.50
CA LYS A 135 1.35 9.17 -8.94
C LYS A 135 2.17 8.03 -9.54
N ILE A 136 3.28 7.63 -8.92
CA ILE A 136 4.10 6.49 -9.36
C ILE A 136 3.23 5.23 -9.42
N ILE A 137 2.47 4.95 -8.35
CA ILE A 137 1.57 3.79 -8.31
C ILE A 137 0.53 3.84 -9.43
N GLY A 138 -0.05 5.02 -9.69
CA GLY A 138 -1.02 5.23 -10.75
C GLY A 138 -0.47 5.19 -12.17
N GLN A 139 0.85 5.39 -12.37
CA GLN A 139 1.47 5.35 -13.70
C GLN A 139 1.55 3.93 -14.26
N TYR A 140 1.75 2.94 -13.38
CA TYR A 140 1.90 1.53 -13.76
C TYR A 140 0.67 0.68 -13.41
N GLY A 141 -0.19 1.19 -12.53
CA GLY A 141 -1.40 0.49 -12.10
C GLY A 141 -2.48 0.47 -13.19
N ARG A 142 -3.09 -0.70 -13.39
CA ARG A 142 -4.27 -0.89 -14.23
C ARG A 142 -5.54 -0.80 -13.38
N LYS A 143 -6.62 -0.38 -14.02
CA LYS A 143 -7.95 -0.41 -13.40
C LYS A 143 -8.41 -1.85 -13.24
N VAL A 144 -9.31 -2.09 -12.29
CA VAL A 144 -9.94 -3.40 -12.08
C VAL A 144 -11.45 -3.31 -12.20
N TYR A 145 -12.08 -4.40 -12.62
CA TYR A 145 -13.52 -4.48 -12.86
C TYR A 145 -14.11 -5.63 -12.06
N LEU A 146 -15.28 -5.38 -11.46
CA LEU A 146 -16.05 -6.42 -10.78
C LEU A 146 -16.53 -7.46 -11.78
N VAL A 147 -16.42 -8.74 -11.43
CA VAL A 147 -16.89 -9.86 -12.23
C VAL A 147 -17.72 -10.84 -11.41
N SER A 148 -18.57 -11.59 -12.09
CA SER A 148 -19.17 -12.81 -11.53
C SER A 148 -18.32 -14.02 -11.91
N ARG A 149 -18.10 -14.93 -10.96
CA ARG A 149 -17.43 -16.22 -11.23
C ARG A 149 -18.37 -17.27 -11.80
N THR A 150 -19.67 -17.11 -11.60
CA THR A 150 -20.70 -18.08 -12.00
C THR A 150 -21.49 -17.64 -13.20
N ARG A 151 -21.48 -16.35 -13.50
CA ARG A 151 -22.12 -15.75 -14.66
C ARG A 151 -21.03 -15.06 -15.47
N ASP A 152 -21.13 -15.13 -16.79
CA ASP A 152 -20.23 -14.38 -17.67
C ASP A 152 -20.61 -12.89 -17.67
N LEU A 153 -20.36 -12.23 -16.53
CA LEU A 153 -20.73 -10.84 -16.27
C LEU A 153 -19.52 -10.08 -15.74
N ARG A 154 -19.29 -8.91 -16.33
CA ARG A 154 -18.30 -7.92 -15.92
C ARG A 154 -18.96 -6.55 -15.83
N ALA A 155 -18.58 -5.75 -14.84
CA ALA A 155 -19.07 -4.39 -14.71
C ALA A 155 -18.58 -3.50 -15.86
N ASP A 156 -19.43 -2.57 -16.32
CA ASP A 156 -19.11 -1.63 -17.40
C ASP A 156 -18.13 -0.53 -16.96
N VAL A 157 -18.07 -0.26 -15.65
CA VAL A 157 -17.21 0.76 -15.07
C VAL A 157 -16.19 0.13 -14.12
N PRO A 158 -14.94 0.64 -14.13
CA PRO A 158 -13.92 0.15 -13.22
C PRO A 158 -14.17 0.62 -11.79
N GLU A 159 -13.63 -0.15 -10.84
CA GLU A 159 -13.65 0.20 -9.43
C GLU A 159 -12.85 1.48 -9.14
N LYS A 160 -13.40 2.31 -8.26
CA LYS A 160 -12.76 3.57 -7.86
C LYS A 160 -11.70 3.30 -6.81
N GLN A 161 -10.56 3.99 -6.91
CA GLN A 161 -9.48 3.93 -5.90
C GLN A 161 -8.93 2.52 -5.66
N LEU A 162 -8.96 1.68 -6.69
CA LEU A 162 -8.40 0.33 -6.67
C LEU A 162 -7.62 0.11 -7.95
N LEU A 163 -6.37 -0.33 -7.82
CA LEU A 163 -5.49 -0.59 -8.95
C LEU A 163 -4.79 -1.93 -8.76
N VAL A 164 -4.39 -2.54 -9.87
CA VAL A 164 -3.54 -3.74 -9.89
C VAL A 164 -2.26 -3.43 -10.64
N TRP A 165 -1.12 -3.86 -10.11
CA TRP A 165 0.18 -3.65 -10.74
C TRP A 165 0.54 -4.73 -11.75
N PRO A 166 1.55 -4.50 -12.61
CA PRO A 166 1.77 -5.32 -13.80
C PRO A 166 1.92 -6.82 -13.54
N ASP A 167 2.65 -7.24 -12.51
CA ASP A 167 2.87 -8.66 -12.23
C ASP A 167 1.61 -9.32 -11.65
N ALA A 168 0.94 -8.65 -10.70
CA ALA A 168 -0.36 -9.08 -10.19
C ALA A 168 -1.43 -9.15 -11.30
N ALA A 169 -1.46 -8.18 -12.21
CA ALA A 169 -2.42 -8.14 -13.32
C ALA A 169 -2.20 -9.30 -14.29
N LYS A 170 -0.95 -9.71 -14.50
CA LYS A 170 -0.62 -10.86 -15.33
C LYS A 170 -1.00 -12.18 -14.65
N THR A 171 -0.78 -12.28 -13.34
CA THR A 171 -0.94 -13.53 -12.58
C THR A 171 -2.40 -13.79 -12.18
N TYR A 172 -3.14 -12.74 -11.86
CA TYR A 172 -4.52 -12.79 -11.35
C TYR A 172 -5.47 -12.11 -12.35
N ASN A 173 -5.52 -12.65 -13.56
CA ASN A 173 -6.29 -12.12 -14.69
C ASN A 173 -7.71 -12.71 -14.82
N GLY A 174 -8.09 -13.63 -13.93
CA GLY A 174 -9.35 -14.39 -13.96
C GLY A 174 -9.26 -15.76 -14.64
N GLU A 175 -8.18 -16.02 -15.39
CA GLU A 175 -7.93 -17.33 -15.98
C GLU A 175 -7.53 -18.35 -14.91
N ASN A 176 -7.84 -19.63 -15.13
CA ASN A 176 -7.52 -20.72 -14.19
C ASN A 176 -8.02 -20.49 -12.75
N GLN A 177 -9.08 -19.69 -12.58
CA GLN A 177 -9.62 -19.29 -11.27
C GLN A 177 -8.74 -18.30 -10.47
N ASN A 178 -7.73 -17.68 -11.09
CA ASN A 178 -6.87 -16.70 -10.43
C ASN A 178 -7.49 -15.31 -10.47
N TYR A 179 -8.24 -14.94 -9.44
CA TYR A 179 -8.91 -13.64 -9.37
C TYR A 179 -8.23 -12.68 -8.38
N LEU A 180 -8.45 -11.39 -8.60
CA LEU A 180 -8.27 -10.36 -7.58
C LEU A 180 -9.51 -10.34 -6.68
N THR A 181 -9.35 -10.02 -5.39
CA THR A 181 -10.48 -10.03 -4.45
C THR A 181 -10.35 -9.03 -3.30
N GLN A 182 -11.48 -8.65 -2.69
CA GLN A 182 -11.49 -7.91 -1.41
C GLN A 182 -12.15 -8.71 -0.27
N THR A 183 -13.15 -9.54 -0.58
CA THR A 183 -13.95 -10.35 0.37
C THR A 183 -14.37 -11.66 -0.25
N ARG A 184 -14.93 -12.62 0.50
CA ARG A 184 -15.43 -13.92 0.02
C ARG A 184 -16.51 -13.91 -1.06
N GLU A 185 -16.93 -12.74 -1.54
CA GLU A 185 -18.01 -12.63 -2.54
C GLU A 185 -17.72 -11.54 -3.59
N ARG A 186 -16.50 -10.97 -3.62
CA ARG A 186 -16.19 -9.77 -4.42
C ARG A 186 -14.93 -9.95 -5.26
N TRP A 187 -15.15 -10.37 -6.52
CA TRP A 187 -14.10 -10.78 -7.45
C TRP A 187 -13.86 -9.73 -8.50
N LEU A 188 -12.60 -9.59 -8.87
CA LEU A 188 -12.12 -8.52 -9.73
C LEU A 188 -11.17 -9.12 -10.76
N VAL A 189 -11.16 -8.52 -11.95
CA VAL A 189 -10.16 -8.78 -12.98
C VAL A 189 -9.50 -7.46 -13.41
N PRO A 190 -8.22 -7.48 -13.83
CA PRO A 190 -7.56 -6.33 -14.41
C PRO A 190 -8.26 -5.89 -15.70
N ASP A 191 -8.06 -4.63 -16.05
CA ASP A 191 -8.37 -4.16 -17.40
C ASP A 191 -7.52 -4.91 -18.44
N VAL A 192 -8.16 -5.35 -19.51
CA VAL A 192 -7.55 -6.15 -20.59
C VAL A 192 -6.85 -5.27 -21.63
N SER A 193 -6.90 -3.95 -21.48
CA SER A 193 -6.33 -2.99 -22.41
C SER A 193 -4.80 -3.18 -22.58
N GLY A 194 -4.45 -3.93 -23.63
CA GLY A 194 -3.14 -4.02 -24.27
C GLY A 194 -3.36 -3.97 -25.77
#